data_AF-A0A946FDJ8-F1
#
_entry.id   AF-A0A946FDJ8-F1
#
_cell.length_a   1.000
_cell.length_b   1.000
_cell.length_c   1.000
_cell.angle_alpha   90.00
_cell.angle_beta   90.00
_cell.angle_gamma   90.00
#
_symmetry.space_group_name_H-M   'P 1'
#
loop_
_entity.id
_entity.type
_entity.pdbx_description
1 polymer ?
#
loop_
_entity_poly.entity_id
_entity_poly.type
_entity_poly.pdbx_seq_one_letter_code
_entity_poly.pdbx_strand_id
1 'polypeptide(L)'
;MRAIALILLLVPVASFGWGVTGHKTVCTIAYDELTSTARAEVDRLIGLDLQYDNFADSCLYADGPPRIRTFDHFLNVPRNYRAISKKECPLADTCVLLAVDNDSAILANTEKSDAERLEALKLLGHWVGDLHQPMHISFQDDLGANQILQKGNHESSLHGAWDFSIIDRELGDDHLQIAADLRAEITAKNREQWVFDSYVEWVNESFQITLARRTEYCTQKQGACWYDKDNMMLNPGEKWKEVNITSRYTRRHRKTVEQRLQQAGLRLAVTINTALDPGE
;
A
#
# COMPACT_ATOMS: atom_id res chain seq x y z
N MET A 1 -46.97 11.33 10.90
CA MET A 1 -45.60 11.83 10.72
C MET A 1 -44.82 10.75 9.99
N ARG A 2 -44.39 10.99 8.75
CA ARG A 2 -43.58 10.03 7.98
C ARG A 2 -42.13 10.18 8.43
N ALA A 3 -41.56 9.15 9.03
CA ALA A 3 -40.14 9.11 9.37
C ALA A 3 -39.34 9.03 8.06
N ILE A 4 -38.59 10.08 7.75
CA ILE A 4 -37.65 10.11 6.63
C ILE A 4 -36.41 9.37 7.12
N ALA A 5 -36.19 8.15 6.63
CA ALA A 5 -34.94 7.43 6.83
C ALA A 5 -33.83 8.14 6.05
N LEU A 6 -32.92 8.77 6.78
CA LEU A 6 -31.72 9.38 6.21
C LEU A 6 -30.77 8.25 5.81
N ILE A 7 -30.74 7.89 4.53
CA ILE A 7 -29.75 6.97 3.99
C ILE A 7 -28.43 7.74 3.95
N LEU A 8 -27.52 7.44 4.87
CA LEU A 8 -26.14 7.93 4.81
C LEU A 8 -25.49 7.29 3.57
N LEU A 9 -25.32 8.08 2.50
CA LEU A 9 -24.44 7.72 1.39
C LEU A 9 -23.01 7.73 1.92
N LEU A 10 -22.43 6.55 2.13
CA LEU A 10 -20.99 6.38 2.29
C LEU A 10 -20.33 6.81 0.98
N VAL A 11 -19.86 8.05 0.91
CA VAL A 11 -18.96 8.46 -0.18
C VAL A 11 -17.67 7.68 0.02
N PRO A 12 -17.21 6.88 -0.95
CA PRO A 12 -15.92 6.23 -0.84
C PRO A 12 -14.86 7.33 -0.77
N VAL A 13 -14.21 7.44 0.39
CA VAL A 13 -12.98 8.23 0.48
C VAL A 13 -11.98 7.51 -0.41
N ALA A 14 -11.46 8.21 -1.41
CA ALA A 14 -10.42 7.67 -2.26
C ALA A 14 -9.16 7.48 -1.41
N SER A 15 -9.03 6.29 -0.81
CA SER A 15 -7.82 5.79 -0.17
C SER A 15 -6.89 5.43 -1.31
N PHE A 16 -6.23 6.40 -1.95
CA PHE A 16 -5.13 6.05 -2.85
C PHE A 16 -4.09 5.31 -2.02
N GLY A 17 -3.36 4.39 -2.64
CA GLY A 17 -2.17 3.76 -2.07
C GLY A 17 -1.14 4.70 -1.51
N TRP A 18 0.13 4.27 -1.59
CA TRP A 18 1.14 5.32 -1.71
C TRP A 18 0.68 6.34 -2.76
N GLY A 19 0.88 7.64 -2.52
CA GLY A 19 0.51 8.63 -3.53
C GLY A 19 1.25 8.38 -4.86
N VAL A 20 0.92 9.17 -5.88
CA VAL A 20 1.54 9.08 -7.22
C VAL A 20 3.07 8.90 -7.15
N THR A 21 3.75 9.73 -6.35
CA THR A 21 5.21 9.66 -6.17
C THR A 21 5.67 8.33 -5.60
N GLY A 22 4.97 7.78 -4.60
CA GLY A 22 5.37 6.55 -3.94
C GLY A 22 5.18 5.31 -4.82
N HIS A 23 4.04 5.15 -5.51
CA HIS A 23 3.87 4.03 -6.45
C HIS A 23 4.88 4.07 -7.58
N LYS A 24 5.10 5.25 -8.19
CA LYS A 24 6.11 5.39 -9.24
C LYS A 24 7.51 5.07 -8.72
N THR A 25 7.85 5.52 -7.50
CA THR A 25 9.13 5.18 -6.86
C THR A 25 9.30 3.67 -6.69
N VAL A 26 8.28 2.98 -6.16
CA VAL A 26 8.30 1.52 -5.98
C VAL A 26 8.53 0.80 -7.31
N CYS A 27 7.78 1.18 -8.34
CA CYS A 27 7.89 0.54 -9.65
C CYS A 27 9.19 0.88 -10.40
N THR A 28 9.76 2.07 -10.20
CA THR A 28 11.09 2.41 -10.71
C THR A 28 12.17 1.57 -10.04
N ILE A 29 12.16 1.45 -8.70
CA ILE A 29 13.12 0.57 -7.98
C ILE A 29 12.95 -0.88 -8.46
N ALA A 30 11.70 -1.35 -8.56
CA ALA A 30 11.43 -2.71 -8.99
C ALA A 30 11.95 -2.97 -10.41
N TYR A 31 11.65 -2.07 -11.35
CA TYR A 31 12.13 -2.14 -12.71
C TYR A 31 13.65 -2.28 -12.72
N ASP A 32 14.40 -1.43 -12.01
CA ASP A 32 15.87 -1.48 -11.94
C ASP A 32 16.46 -2.76 -11.31
N GLU A 33 15.65 -3.55 -10.60
CA GLU A 33 16.05 -4.78 -9.93
C GLU A 33 15.58 -6.06 -10.66
N LEU A 34 14.85 -5.92 -11.79
CA LEU A 34 14.46 -7.06 -12.62
C LEU A 34 15.66 -7.75 -13.28
N THR A 35 15.56 -9.07 -13.46
CA THR A 35 16.48 -9.83 -14.34
C THR A 35 16.36 -9.32 -15.77
N SER A 36 17.36 -9.59 -16.61
CA SER A 36 17.29 -9.21 -18.03
C SER A 36 16.10 -9.85 -18.75
N THR A 37 15.74 -11.09 -18.40
CA THR A 37 14.60 -11.81 -18.97
C THR A 37 13.28 -11.18 -18.55
N ALA A 38 13.07 -11.00 -17.24
CA ALA A 38 11.86 -10.40 -16.72
C ALA A 38 11.68 -8.95 -17.21
N ARG A 39 12.76 -8.17 -17.27
CA ARG A 39 12.74 -6.82 -17.83
C ARG A 39 12.33 -6.81 -19.30
N ALA A 40 12.87 -7.70 -20.13
CA ALA A 40 12.51 -7.77 -21.54
C ALA A 40 11.02 -8.10 -21.75
N GLU A 41 10.45 -8.98 -20.92
CA GLU A 41 9.02 -9.29 -20.97
C GLU A 41 8.15 -8.14 -20.42
N VAL A 42 8.59 -7.45 -19.37
CA VAL A 42 7.93 -6.22 -18.89
C VAL A 42 7.91 -5.15 -19.98
N ASP A 43 9.05 -4.90 -20.64
CA ASP A 43 9.15 -3.94 -21.75
C ASP A 43 8.23 -4.32 -22.92
N ARG A 44 8.16 -5.62 -23.25
CA ARG A 44 7.27 -6.13 -24.29
C ARG A 44 5.80 -5.91 -23.95
N LEU A 45 5.38 -6.27 -22.73
CA LEU A 45 3.99 -6.12 -22.29
C LEU A 45 3.60 -4.64 -22.22
N ILE A 46 4.43 -3.80 -21.63
CA ILE A 46 4.18 -2.34 -21.55
C ILE A 46 4.17 -1.70 -22.94
N GLY A 47 4.98 -2.18 -23.88
CA GLY A 47 4.94 -1.73 -25.28
C GLY A 47 3.61 -2.01 -26.00
N LEU A 48 2.73 -2.84 -25.43
CA LEU A 48 1.37 -3.08 -25.92
C LEU A 48 0.33 -2.19 -25.21
N ASP A 49 0.69 -1.48 -24.15
CA ASP A 49 -0.22 -0.61 -23.42
C ASP A 49 -0.53 0.66 -24.24
N LEU A 50 -1.81 1.02 -24.30
CA LEU A 50 -2.28 2.20 -25.01
C LEU A 50 -2.42 3.42 -24.08
N GLN A 51 -2.28 3.22 -22.76
CA GLN A 51 -2.51 4.25 -21.74
C GLN A 51 -1.20 4.76 -21.11
N TYR A 52 -0.17 3.92 -21.05
CA TYR A 52 1.07 4.22 -20.34
C TYR A 52 2.28 3.82 -21.17
N ASP A 53 3.29 4.70 -21.22
CA ASP A 53 4.51 4.49 -22.01
C ASP A 53 5.62 3.75 -21.25
N ASN A 54 5.45 3.57 -19.93
CA ASN A 54 6.44 2.90 -19.09
C ASN A 54 5.79 2.21 -17.87
N PHE A 55 6.53 1.26 -17.30
CA PHE A 55 6.04 0.46 -16.17
C PHE A 55 5.70 1.31 -14.93
N ALA A 56 6.52 2.31 -14.59
CA ALA A 56 6.31 3.13 -13.40
C ALA A 56 4.99 3.93 -13.45
N ASP A 57 4.66 4.53 -14.58
CA ASP A 57 3.37 5.22 -14.78
C ASP A 57 2.20 4.25 -14.77
N SER A 58 2.38 3.05 -15.33
CA SER A 58 1.35 2.02 -15.38
C SER A 58 0.93 1.52 -13.97
N CYS A 59 1.80 1.69 -12.96
CA CYS A 59 1.49 1.34 -11.57
C CYS A 59 0.46 2.26 -10.91
N LEU A 60 0.02 3.34 -11.58
CA LEU A 60 -1.10 4.18 -11.13
C LEU A 60 -2.46 3.66 -11.62
N TYR A 61 -2.47 2.63 -12.47
CA TYR A 61 -3.64 2.15 -13.17
C TYR A 61 -4.82 1.78 -12.25
N ALA A 62 -4.55 1.11 -11.14
CA ALA A 62 -5.61 0.62 -10.25
C ALA A 62 -6.41 1.76 -9.58
N ASP A 63 -5.80 2.93 -9.43
CA ASP A 63 -6.37 4.13 -8.82
C ASP A 63 -6.96 5.12 -9.84
N GLY A 64 -6.87 4.81 -11.15
CA GLY A 64 -7.49 5.60 -12.20
C GLY A 64 -9.01 5.69 -12.03
N PRO A 65 -9.68 6.73 -12.54
CA PRO A 65 -11.14 6.85 -12.47
C PRO A 65 -11.84 6.07 -13.61
N PRO A 66 -12.73 5.09 -13.33
CA PRO A 66 -13.16 4.62 -12.01
C PRO A 66 -12.16 3.66 -11.37
N ARG A 67 -12.05 3.72 -10.05
CA ARG A 67 -11.12 2.89 -9.28
C ARG A 67 -11.37 1.41 -9.55
N ILE A 68 -10.29 0.67 -9.79
CA ILE A 68 -10.32 -0.74 -10.14
C ILE A 68 -10.17 -1.56 -8.87
N ARG A 69 -11.02 -2.58 -8.72
CA ARG A 69 -10.94 -3.60 -7.65
C ARG A 69 -10.76 -2.97 -6.26
N THR A 70 -11.64 -2.05 -5.88
CA THR A 70 -11.52 -1.20 -4.67
C THR A 70 -11.06 -1.91 -3.39
N PHE A 71 -11.53 -3.13 -3.12
CA PHE A 71 -11.16 -3.87 -1.90
C PHE A 71 -9.75 -4.48 -1.95
N ASP A 72 -9.15 -4.61 -3.13
CA ASP A 72 -7.81 -5.19 -3.33
C ASP A 72 -6.68 -4.22 -2.98
N HIS A 73 -6.99 -2.97 -2.71
CA HIS A 73 -6.00 -1.98 -2.31
C HIS A 73 -5.57 -2.12 -0.86
N PHE A 74 -6.34 -2.79 -0.01
CA PHE A 74 -6.06 -2.80 1.43
C PHE A 74 -6.40 -4.13 2.11
N LEU A 75 -6.01 -4.26 3.37
CA LEU A 75 -6.45 -5.29 4.29
C LEU A 75 -6.93 -4.65 5.59
N ASN A 76 -8.24 -4.64 5.78
CA ASN A 76 -8.84 -4.21 7.04
C ASN A 76 -9.08 -5.39 7.97
N VAL A 77 -8.79 -5.20 9.25
CA VAL A 77 -9.04 -6.17 10.32
C VAL A 77 -9.83 -5.56 11.49
N PRO A 78 -10.45 -6.38 12.36
CA PRO A 78 -11.04 -5.89 13.61
C PRO A 78 -9.97 -5.50 14.65
N ARG A 79 -10.31 -4.59 15.57
CA ARG A 79 -9.37 -4.03 16.59
C ARG A 79 -8.77 -4.99 17.60
N ASN A 80 -9.26 -6.22 17.67
CA ASN A 80 -8.67 -7.26 18.50
C ASN A 80 -7.44 -7.94 17.84
N TYR A 81 -7.16 -7.68 16.56
CA TYR A 81 -5.97 -8.19 15.88
C TYR A 81 -4.70 -7.55 16.44
N ARG A 82 -3.68 -8.40 16.64
CA ARG A 82 -2.34 -8.00 17.12
C ARG A 82 -1.24 -8.30 16.11
N ALA A 83 -1.52 -9.16 15.14
CA ALA A 83 -0.67 -9.51 14.03
C ALA A 83 -1.53 -10.01 12.87
N ILE A 84 -1.01 -9.91 11.66
CA ILE A 84 -1.51 -10.64 10.50
C ILE A 84 -0.69 -11.93 10.42
N SER A 85 -1.34 -13.08 10.54
CA SER A 85 -0.66 -14.39 10.63
C SER A 85 -1.21 -15.43 9.66
N LYS A 86 -2.21 -15.03 8.88
CA LYS A 86 -2.91 -15.87 7.92
C LYS A 86 -3.10 -15.13 6.63
N LYS A 87 -3.13 -15.90 5.57
CA LYS A 87 -3.43 -15.46 4.21
C LYS A 87 -4.94 -15.43 4.00
N GLU A 88 -5.60 -14.47 4.62
CA GLU A 88 -7.06 -14.33 4.61
C GLU A 88 -7.48 -12.86 4.61
N CYS A 89 -8.69 -12.60 4.12
CA CYS A 89 -9.35 -11.30 4.18
C CYS A 89 -10.51 -11.41 5.20
N PRO A 90 -10.33 -11.04 6.48
CA PRO A 90 -11.28 -11.40 7.53
C PRO A 90 -12.61 -10.63 7.46
N LEU A 91 -12.66 -9.53 6.71
CA LEU A 91 -13.79 -8.60 6.64
C LEU A 91 -14.30 -8.33 5.20
N ALA A 92 -13.75 -9.03 4.21
CA ALA A 92 -14.12 -8.85 2.79
C ALA A 92 -13.83 -10.14 2.00
N ASP A 93 -14.45 -10.29 0.83
CA ASP A 93 -14.20 -11.45 -0.05
C ASP A 93 -12.81 -11.42 -0.71
N THR A 94 -12.24 -10.23 -0.85
CA THR A 94 -10.91 -10.00 -1.42
C THR A 94 -10.20 -8.87 -0.69
N CYS A 95 -8.88 -8.83 -0.80
CA CYS A 95 -7.98 -7.88 -0.17
C CYS A 95 -6.62 -7.93 -0.84
N VAL A 96 -5.74 -6.98 -0.52
CA VAL A 96 -4.41 -6.84 -1.14
C VAL A 96 -3.56 -8.12 -1.11
N LEU A 97 -3.67 -8.94 -0.04
CA LEU A 97 -2.98 -10.23 0.04
C LEU A 97 -3.37 -11.17 -1.10
N LEU A 98 -4.67 -11.37 -1.32
CA LEU A 98 -5.17 -12.26 -2.36
C LEU A 98 -5.01 -11.66 -3.75
N ALA A 99 -5.07 -10.32 -3.86
CA ALA A 99 -4.85 -9.62 -5.11
C ALA A 99 -3.45 -9.88 -5.67
N VAL A 100 -2.40 -9.76 -4.82
CA VAL A 100 -1.02 -10.05 -5.23
C VAL A 100 -0.87 -11.49 -5.71
N ASP A 101 -1.46 -12.48 -5.04
CA ASP A 101 -1.36 -13.87 -5.51
C ASP A 101 -2.06 -14.11 -6.84
N ASN A 102 -3.29 -13.60 -6.96
CA ASN A 102 -4.11 -13.83 -8.13
C ASN A 102 -3.45 -13.22 -9.36
N ASP A 103 -2.99 -11.97 -9.26
CA ASP A 103 -2.35 -11.28 -10.39
C ASP A 103 -0.95 -11.85 -10.67
N SER A 104 -0.24 -12.35 -9.66
CA SER A 104 1.03 -13.09 -9.86
C SER A 104 0.81 -14.38 -10.64
N ALA A 105 -0.25 -15.13 -10.32
CA ALA A 105 -0.62 -16.35 -11.06
C ALA A 105 -1.05 -16.06 -12.51
N ILE A 106 -1.74 -14.92 -12.75
CA ILE A 106 -2.10 -14.49 -14.11
C ILE A 106 -0.85 -14.09 -14.90
N LEU A 107 0.04 -13.29 -14.30
CA LEU A 107 1.28 -12.84 -14.95
C LEU A 107 2.18 -14.03 -15.33
N ALA A 108 2.28 -15.04 -14.46
CA ALA A 108 3.09 -16.23 -14.70
C ALA A 108 2.52 -17.16 -15.78
N ASN A 109 1.22 -17.09 -16.07
CA ASN A 109 0.55 -18.05 -16.94
C ASN A 109 0.71 -17.65 -18.42
N THR A 110 1.45 -18.44 -19.20
CA THR A 110 1.68 -18.19 -20.64
C THR A 110 0.48 -18.52 -21.53
N GLU A 111 -0.53 -19.21 -21.00
CA GLU A 111 -1.80 -19.46 -21.71
C GLU A 111 -2.77 -18.27 -21.61
N LYS A 112 -2.48 -17.30 -20.73
CA LYS A 112 -3.24 -16.05 -20.64
C LYS A 112 -2.87 -15.10 -21.78
N SER A 113 -3.85 -14.32 -22.21
CA SER A 113 -3.62 -13.31 -23.24
C SER A 113 -2.64 -12.23 -22.76
N ASP A 114 -1.93 -11.59 -23.70
CA ASP A 114 -1.06 -10.46 -23.38
C ASP A 114 -1.83 -9.33 -22.66
N ALA A 115 -3.11 -9.12 -22.99
CA ALA A 115 -3.95 -8.13 -22.32
C ALA A 115 -4.19 -8.48 -20.84
N GLU A 116 -4.51 -9.74 -20.53
CA GLU A 116 -4.67 -10.19 -19.14
C GLU A 116 -3.34 -10.12 -18.37
N ARG A 117 -2.23 -10.53 -18.99
CA ARG A 117 -0.89 -10.48 -18.38
C ARG A 117 -0.42 -9.04 -18.15
N LEU A 118 -0.67 -8.14 -19.10
CA LEU A 118 -0.38 -6.71 -18.97
C LEU A 118 -1.20 -6.08 -17.85
N GLU A 119 -2.51 -6.35 -17.78
CA GLU A 119 -3.35 -5.86 -16.68
C GLU A 119 -2.82 -6.36 -15.33
N ALA A 120 -2.52 -7.66 -15.21
CA ALA A 120 -1.94 -8.24 -14.01
C ALA A 120 -0.60 -7.61 -13.62
N LEU A 121 0.30 -7.33 -14.57
CA LEU A 121 1.57 -6.64 -14.32
C LEU A 121 1.36 -5.25 -13.70
N LYS A 122 0.43 -4.47 -14.26
CA LYS A 122 0.10 -3.11 -13.78
C LYS A 122 -0.50 -3.14 -12.38
N LEU A 123 -1.43 -4.07 -12.16
CA LEU A 123 -2.09 -4.26 -10.87
C LEU A 123 -1.11 -4.76 -9.80
N LEU A 124 -0.20 -5.68 -10.12
CA LEU A 124 0.87 -6.11 -9.21
C LEU A 124 1.78 -4.96 -8.77
N GLY A 125 2.15 -4.10 -9.72
CA GLY A 125 2.92 -2.90 -9.44
C GLY A 125 2.24 -2.01 -8.38
N HIS A 126 0.91 -1.91 -8.45
CA HIS A 126 0.10 -1.18 -7.49
C HIS A 126 -0.03 -1.92 -6.15
N TRP A 127 -0.51 -3.16 -6.15
CA TRP A 127 -0.79 -3.94 -4.95
C TRP A 127 0.42 -4.14 -4.06
N VAL A 128 1.60 -4.39 -4.64
CA VAL A 128 2.82 -4.54 -3.82
C VAL A 128 3.20 -3.22 -3.17
N GLY A 129 2.95 -2.08 -3.80
CA GLY A 129 3.08 -0.76 -3.16
C GLY A 129 2.15 -0.65 -1.94
N ASP A 130 0.86 -0.88 -2.13
CA ASP A 130 -0.18 -0.78 -1.10
C ASP A 130 0.07 -1.70 0.08
N LEU A 131 0.48 -2.93 -0.21
CA LEU A 131 0.85 -3.93 0.78
C LEU A 131 1.89 -3.39 1.77
N HIS A 132 2.76 -2.49 1.31
CA HIS A 132 3.83 -1.88 2.11
C HIS A 132 3.44 -0.56 2.79
N GLN A 133 2.27 0.01 2.48
CA GLN A 133 1.76 1.22 3.10
C GLN A 133 1.05 0.85 4.43
N PRO A 134 1.57 1.26 5.61
CA PRO A 134 0.99 0.86 6.89
C PRO A 134 -0.52 1.08 7.03
N MET A 135 -1.05 2.23 6.62
CA MET A 135 -2.47 2.54 6.80
C MET A 135 -3.38 1.72 5.86
N HIS A 136 -2.85 1.08 4.82
CA HIS A 136 -3.58 0.08 4.02
C HIS A 136 -3.73 -1.25 4.75
N ILE A 137 -2.90 -1.53 5.75
CA ILE A 137 -3.02 -2.71 6.61
C ILE A 137 -3.40 -2.24 8.02
N SER A 138 -4.69 -2.07 8.27
CA SER A 138 -5.17 -1.43 9.49
C SER A 138 -6.62 -1.79 9.83
N PHE A 139 -7.36 -0.95 10.56
CA PHE A 139 -8.66 -1.33 11.12
C PHE A 139 -9.85 -0.78 10.34
N GLN A 140 -10.89 -1.60 10.23
CA GLN A 140 -12.08 -1.30 9.42
C GLN A 140 -12.91 -0.12 9.94
N ASP A 141 -12.98 0.06 11.25
CA ASP A 141 -13.91 1.01 11.88
C ASP A 141 -13.56 2.48 11.61
N ASP A 142 -12.28 2.79 11.36
CA ASP A 142 -11.82 4.13 10.97
C ASP A 142 -11.41 4.24 9.50
N LEU A 143 -11.82 3.26 8.69
CA LEU A 143 -11.53 3.16 7.25
C LEU A 143 -10.03 3.27 6.97
N GLY A 144 -9.24 2.58 7.78
CA GLY A 144 -7.80 2.58 7.73
C GLY A 144 -7.17 3.95 7.93
N ALA A 145 -7.52 4.62 9.04
CA ALA A 145 -7.08 5.97 9.39
C ALA A 145 -7.60 7.11 8.51
N ASN A 146 -8.48 6.85 7.54
CA ASN A 146 -9.17 7.92 6.82
C ASN A 146 -10.08 8.74 7.73
N GLN A 147 -10.58 8.13 8.81
CA GLN A 147 -11.35 8.79 9.86
C GLN A 147 -10.51 9.13 11.10
N ILE A 148 -9.22 9.39 10.90
CA ILE A 148 -8.33 10.01 11.90
C ILE A 148 -7.77 11.27 11.26
N LEU A 149 -8.16 12.45 11.73
CA LEU A 149 -7.88 13.72 11.06
C LEU A 149 -6.57 14.36 11.51
N GLN A 150 -5.98 15.18 10.65
CA GLN A 150 -4.96 16.11 11.08
C GLN A 150 -5.57 17.19 11.97
N LYS A 151 -4.97 17.39 13.16
CA LYS A 151 -5.36 18.46 14.07
C LYS A 151 -5.22 19.82 13.39
N GLY A 152 -6.34 20.57 13.32
CA GLY A 152 -6.39 21.89 12.71
C GLY A 152 -6.43 21.90 11.17
N ASN A 153 -6.47 20.73 10.52
CA ASN A 153 -6.73 20.61 9.09
C ASN A 153 -7.59 19.37 8.83
N HIS A 154 -8.91 19.54 8.81
CA HIS A 154 -9.86 18.42 8.68
C HIS A 154 -10.03 17.93 7.23
N GLU A 155 -9.33 18.53 6.27
CA GLU A 155 -9.25 18.04 4.89
C GLU A 155 -8.14 16.99 4.71
N SER A 156 -7.30 16.78 5.74
CA SER A 156 -6.21 15.80 5.73
C SER A 156 -6.42 14.74 6.82
N SER A 157 -6.16 13.48 6.48
CA SER A 157 -6.24 12.34 7.38
C SER A 157 -4.85 11.78 7.70
N LEU A 158 -4.78 10.93 8.73
CA LEU A 158 -3.58 10.14 9.02
C LEU A 158 -3.23 9.24 7.84
N HIS A 159 -4.23 8.66 7.17
CA HIS A 159 -4.04 7.87 5.96
C HIS A 159 -3.31 8.68 4.88
N GLY A 160 -3.88 9.82 4.47
CA GLY A 160 -3.27 10.69 3.47
C GLY A 160 -1.93 11.30 3.90
N ALA A 161 -1.65 11.38 5.21
CA ALA A 161 -0.32 11.76 5.67
C ALA A 161 0.74 10.72 5.31
N TRP A 162 0.40 9.43 5.41
CA TRP A 162 1.28 8.32 5.04
C TRP A 162 1.40 8.17 3.52
N ASP A 163 0.31 8.33 2.77
CA ASP A 163 0.33 8.22 1.30
C ASP A 163 1.13 9.34 0.64
N PHE A 164 0.95 10.58 1.12
CA PHE A 164 1.43 11.78 0.43
C PHE A 164 2.39 12.59 1.31
N SER A 165 1.90 13.07 2.46
CA SER A 165 2.59 14.16 3.17
C SER A 165 3.98 13.81 3.68
N ILE A 166 4.24 12.56 4.06
CA ILE A 166 5.59 12.16 4.50
C ILE A 166 6.53 12.10 3.29
N ILE A 167 6.10 11.58 2.14
CA ILE A 167 6.91 11.51 0.92
C ILE A 167 7.20 12.92 0.42
N ASP A 168 6.17 13.72 0.16
CA ASP A 168 6.32 15.03 -0.48
C ASP A 168 7.19 15.98 0.35
N ARG A 169 7.07 15.93 1.68
CA ARG A 169 7.81 16.85 2.58
C ARG A 169 9.23 16.39 2.89
N GLU A 170 9.49 15.08 2.87
CA GLU A 170 10.76 14.54 3.34
C GLU A 170 11.65 14.00 2.22
N LEU A 171 11.06 13.57 1.11
CA LEU A 171 11.75 12.97 -0.05
C LEU A 171 11.61 13.84 -1.31
N GLY A 172 10.49 14.53 -1.50
CA GLY A 172 10.20 15.35 -2.68
C GLY A 172 9.18 14.69 -3.61
N ASP A 173 9.08 15.19 -4.85
CA ASP A 173 8.11 14.76 -5.87
C ASP A 173 8.73 14.09 -7.10
N ASP A 174 10.07 14.15 -7.25
CA ASP A 174 10.80 13.46 -8.32
C ASP A 174 11.02 11.98 -7.98
N HIS A 175 10.07 11.13 -8.35
CA HIS A 175 10.15 9.69 -8.15
C HIS A 175 11.41 9.02 -8.73
N LEU A 176 12.02 9.55 -9.81
CA LEU A 176 13.23 8.97 -10.39
C LEU A 176 14.43 9.23 -9.48
N GLN A 177 14.57 10.46 -8.99
CA GLN A 177 15.62 10.83 -8.05
C GLN A 177 15.44 10.08 -6.72
N ILE A 178 14.22 10.00 -6.19
CA ILE A 178 13.92 9.27 -4.96
C ILE A 178 14.25 7.78 -5.14
N ALA A 179 13.83 7.16 -6.24
CA ALA A 179 14.13 5.75 -6.52
C ALA A 179 15.64 5.51 -6.60
N ALA A 180 16.39 6.37 -7.28
CA ALA A 180 17.84 6.26 -7.39
C ALA A 180 18.53 6.36 -6.02
N ASP A 181 18.15 7.35 -5.20
CA ASP A 181 18.73 7.57 -3.87
C ASP A 181 18.40 6.39 -2.94
N LEU A 182 17.14 5.96 -2.90
CA LEU A 182 16.72 4.83 -2.09
C LEU A 182 17.39 3.54 -2.52
N ARG A 183 17.48 3.27 -3.83
CA ARG A 183 18.11 2.07 -4.37
C ARG A 183 19.61 2.02 -4.06
N ALA A 184 20.29 3.17 -4.08
CA ALA A 184 21.72 3.26 -3.74
C ALA A 184 22.00 2.87 -2.28
N GLU A 185 21.03 3.04 -1.37
CA GLU A 185 21.14 2.62 0.03
C GLU A 185 20.85 1.11 0.24
N ILE A 186 20.28 0.40 -0.74
CA ILE A 186 19.97 -1.03 -0.62
C ILE A 186 21.26 -1.85 -0.72
N THR A 187 21.62 -2.51 0.38
CA THR A 187 22.81 -3.38 0.43
C THR A 187 22.52 -4.80 -0.09
N ALA A 188 23.55 -5.60 -0.35
CA ALA A 188 23.40 -7.03 -0.68
C ALA A 188 22.65 -7.79 0.43
N LYS A 189 22.94 -7.47 1.70
CA LYS A 189 22.24 -8.04 2.85
C LYS A 189 20.75 -7.68 2.85
N ASN A 190 20.39 -6.47 2.43
CA ASN A 190 18.98 -6.09 2.32
C ASN A 190 18.25 -6.91 1.24
N ARG A 191 18.88 -7.10 0.07
CA ARG A 191 18.34 -7.93 -1.02
C ARG A 191 18.10 -9.38 -0.59
N GLU A 192 19.00 -9.94 0.22
CA GLU A 192 18.83 -11.29 0.77
C GLU A 192 17.73 -11.35 1.83
N GLN A 193 17.74 -10.44 2.80
CA GLN A 193 16.89 -10.54 3.98
C GLN A 193 15.45 -10.10 3.76
N TRP A 194 15.19 -9.12 2.89
CA TRP A 194 13.85 -8.57 2.75
C TRP A 194 12.91 -9.42 1.89
N VAL A 195 13.45 -10.35 1.09
CA VAL A 195 12.66 -11.10 0.09
C VAL A 195 12.37 -12.54 0.50
N PHE A 196 12.94 -13.01 1.63
CA PHE A 196 12.77 -14.39 2.10
C PHE A 196 11.36 -14.68 2.65
N ASP A 197 10.66 -13.64 3.09
CA ASP A 197 9.41 -13.78 3.81
C ASP A 197 8.19 -13.90 2.87
N SER A 198 7.11 -14.50 3.38
CA SER A 198 5.84 -14.60 2.63
C SER A 198 5.08 -13.26 2.57
N TYR A 199 4.11 -13.14 1.66
CA TYR A 199 3.22 -11.96 1.60
C TYR A 199 2.51 -11.66 2.94
N VAL A 200 2.21 -12.69 3.74
CA VAL A 200 1.62 -12.53 5.08
C VAL A 200 2.57 -11.78 6.02
N GLU A 201 3.87 -12.07 5.97
CA GLU A 201 4.86 -11.37 6.79
C GLU A 201 5.06 -9.93 6.32
N TRP A 202 5.10 -9.69 5.01
CA TRP A 202 5.23 -8.32 4.46
C TRP A 202 4.07 -7.42 4.89
N VAL A 203 2.85 -7.97 4.87
CA VAL A 203 1.64 -7.30 5.37
C VAL A 203 1.69 -7.13 6.88
N ASN A 204 2.15 -8.14 7.62
CA ASN A 204 2.29 -8.05 9.07
C ASN A 204 3.29 -6.96 9.47
N GLU A 205 4.39 -6.77 8.75
CA GLU A 205 5.33 -5.65 8.97
C GLU A 205 4.63 -4.28 8.86
N SER A 206 3.81 -4.08 7.82
CA SER A 206 2.97 -2.88 7.66
C SER A 206 2.03 -2.71 8.87
N PHE A 207 1.36 -3.79 9.27
CA PHE A 207 0.47 -3.78 10.43
C PHE A 207 1.20 -3.45 11.75
N GLN A 208 2.41 -4.00 11.96
CA GLN A 208 3.21 -3.67 13.14
C GLN A 208 3.63 -2.19 13.17
N ILE A 209 3.83 -1.56 12.01
CA ILE A 209 4.04 -0.11 11.93
C ILE A 209 2.75 0.64 12.30
N THR A 210 1.58 0.20 11.84
CA THR A 210 0.28 0.75 12.25
C THR A 210 0.10 0.72 13.76
N LEU A 211 0.41 -0.41 14.41
CA LEU A 211 0.27 -0.59 15.86
C LEU A 211 1.29 0.21 16.69
N ALA A 212 2.41 0.62 16.08
CA ALA A 212 3.50 1.24 16.81
C ALA A 212 3.08 2.56 17.46
N ARG A 213 3.44 2.78 18.75
CA ARG A 213 3.12 4.01 19.49
C ARG A 213 3.53 5.29 18.76
N ARG A 214 4.63 5.23 18.01
CA ARG A 214 5.18 6.36 17.25
C ARG A 214 4.27 6.83 16.12
N THR A 215 3.45 5.94 15.56
CA THR A 215 2.49 6.21 14.48
C THR A 215 1.29 7.01 14.96
N GLU A 216 1.07 7.06 16.28
CA GLU A 216 -0.03 7.81 16.91
C GLU A 216 -1.43 7.37 16.43
N TYR A 217 -1.53 6.23 15.72
CA TYR A 217 -2.75 5.66 15.14
C TYR A 217 -3.77 5.28 16.23
N CYS A 218 -3.34 4.69 17.34
CA CYS A 218 -4.23 4.24 18.41
C CYS A 218 -3.64 4.43 19.81
N THR A 219 -4.49 4.31 20.82
CA THR A 219 -4.10 4.25 22.22
C THR A 219 -3.90 2.79 22.62
N GLN A 220 -2.68 2.42 23.00
CA GLN A 220 -2.38 1.07 23.47
C GLN A 220 -2.97 0.86 24.88
N LYS A 221 -3.96 -0.02 25.01
CA LYS A 221 -4.67 -0.29 26.26
C LYS A 221 -5.06 -1.76 26.36
N GLN A 222 -4.69 -2.41 27.46
CA GLN A 222 -4.95 -3.85 27.70
C GLN A 222 -4.40 -4.77 26.58
N GLY A 223 -3.30 -4.35 25.94
CA GLY A 223 -2.69 -5.06 24.82
C GLY A 223 -3.48 -4.96 23.50
N ALA A 224 -4.44 -4.06 23.40
CA ALA A 224 -5.19 -3.77 22.18
C ALA A 224 -4.98 -2.32 21.73
N CYS A 225 -5.25 -2.09 20.45
CA CYS A 225 -5.10 -0.80 19.76
C CYS A 225 -6.46 -0.07 19.74
N TRP A 226 -6.75 0.69 20.80
CA TRP A 226 -8.03 1.40 20.97
C TRP A 226 -8.06 2.66 20.12
N TYR A 227 -9.19 2.96 19.48
CA TYR A 227 -9.35 4.16 18.66
C TYR A 227 -8.93 5.42 19.41
N ASP A 228 -9.48 5.62 20.61
CA ASP A 228 -9.10 6.69 21.52
C ASP A 228 -8.94 6.19 22.97
N LYS A 229 -8.88 7.12 23.95
CA LYS A 229 -8.68 6.79 25.37
C LYS A 229 -9.90 6.11 26.02
N ASP A 230 -11.09 6.40 25.50
CA ASP A 230 -12.39 6.02 26.04
C ASP A 230 -13.04 4.90 25.22
N ASN A 231 -12.82 4.88 23.90
CA ASN A 231 -13.48 3.98 22.96
C ASN A 231 -12.52 2.97 22.33
N MET A 232 -12.90 1.68 22.37
CA MET A 232 -12.13 0.64 21.70
C MET A 232 -12.19 0.82 20.18
N MET A 233 -13.37 1.09 19.61
CA MET A 233 -13.63 1.31 18.18
C MET A 233 -14.31 2.67 17.96
N LEU A 234 -14.24 3.21 16.75
CA LEU A 234 -15.04 4.35 16.31
C LEU A 234 -16.48 3.90 16.02
N ASN A 235 -17.45 4.41 16.77
CA ASN A 235 -18.87 4.14 16.52
C ASN A 235 -19.50 5.17 15.55
N PRO A 236 -20.56 4.80 14.81
CA PRO A 236 -21.24 5.74 13.93
C PRO A 236 -21.71 7.01 14.64
N GLY A 237 -21.33 8.18 14.10
CA GLY A 237 -21.69 9.49 14.62
C GLY A 237 -20.78 10.03 15.74
N GLU A 238 -19.78 9.26 16.18
CA GLU A 238 -18.76 9.78 17.10
C GLU A 238 -17.82 10.76 16.42
N LYS A 239 -17.24 11.66 17.23
CA LYS A 239 -16.25 12.61 16.75
C LYS A 239 -14.98 11.85 16.36
N TRP A 240 -14.46 12.15 15.17
CA TRP A 240 -13.21 11.57 14.72
C TRP A 240 -12.03 12.08 15.56
N LYS A 241 -11.12 11.14 15.86
CA LYS A 241 -9.84 11.40 16.49
C LYS A 241 -9.01 12.36 15.64
N GLU A 242 -8.19 13.17 16.32
CA GLU A 242 -7.23 14.06 15.69
C GLU A 242 -5.79 13.67 16.08
N VAL A 243 -4.86 13.75 15.12
CA VAL A 243 -3.41 13.53 15.30
C VAL A 243 -2.65 14.78 14.83
N ASN A 244 -1.56 15.12 15.52
CA ASN A 244 -0.79 16.31 15.21
C ASN A 244 0.32 16.05 14.18
N ILE A 245 -0.03 16.10 12.89
CA ILE A 245 0.88 15.83 11.76
C ILE A 245 1.72 17.07 11.45
N THR A 246 2.68 17.34 12.33
CA THR A 246 3.68 18.43 12.18
C THR A 246 4.85 18.01 11.29
N SER A 247 5.73 18.94 10.91
CA SER A 247 7.01 18.59 10.27
C SER A 247 7.91 17.70 11.14
N ARG A 248 7.72 17.71 12.47
CA ARG A 248 8.40 16.76 13.37
C ARG A 248 7.83 15.35 13.24
N TYR A 249 6.53 15.23 12.99
CA TYR A 249 5.89 13.94 12.74
C TYR A 249 6.43 13.36 11.43
N THR A 250 6.41 14.11 10.33
CA THR A 250 6.89 13.63 9.02
C THR A 250 8.38 13.24 9.07
N ARG A 251 9.26 14.09 9.61
CA ARG A 251 10.68 13.76 9.81
C ARG A 251 10.92 12.49 10.63
N ARG A 252 10.10 12.24 11.66
CA ARG A 252 10.21 11.03 12.50
C ARG A 252 9.93 9.76 11.69
N HIS A 253 9.01 9.84 10.74
CA HIS A 253 8.57 8.69 9.94
C HIS A 253 9.31 8.52 8.62
N ARG A 254 10.08 9.53 8.18
CA ARG A 254 10.91 9.49 6.97
C ARG A 254 11.63 8.15 6.77
N LYS A 255 12.50 7.74 7.70
CA LYS A 255 13.25 6.47 7.57
C LYS A 255 12.37 5.22 7.53
N THR A 256 11.16 5.26 8.10
CA THR A 256 10.22 4.15 7.97
C THR A 256 9.64 4.11 6.57
N VAL A 257 9.22 5.25 6.01
CA VAL A 257 8.70 5.34 4.64
C VAL A 257 9.76 4.95 3.60
N GLU A 258 10.99 5.48 3.73
CA GLU A 258 12.12 5.09 2.85
C GLU A 258 12.31 3.56 2.83
N GLN A 259 12.34 2.93 4.02
CA GLN A 259 12.47 1.48 4.11
C GLN A 259 11.28 0.74 3.47
N ARG A 260 10.04 1.21 3.66
CA ARG A 260 8.86 0.56 3.05
C ARG A 260 8.87 0.67 1.53
N LEU A 261 9.28 1.81 0.97
CA LEU A 261 9.43 1.98 -0.48
C LEU A 261 10.54 1.08 -1.04
N GLN A 262 11.69 0.98 -0.37
CA GLN A 262 12.78 0.08 -0.75
C GLN A 262 12.34 -1.40 -0.71
N GLN A 263 11.69 -1.81 0.38
CA GLN A 263 11.18 -3.16 0.54
C GLN A 263 10.15 -3.49 -0.55
N ALA A 264 9.19 -2.59 -0.81
CA ALA A 264 8.19 -2.77 -1.85
C ALA A 264 8.83 -2.92 -3.23
N GLY A 265 9.82 -2.09 -3.58
CA GLY A 265 10.53 -2.18 -4.86
C GLY A 265 11.24 -3.53 -5.05
N LEU A 266 12.01 -3.98 -4.06
CA LEU A 266 12.69 -5.28 -4.14
C LEU A 266 11.73 -6.45 -4.20
N ARG A 267 10.67 -6.40 -3.39
CA ARG A 267 9.67 -7.47 -3.30
C ARG A 267 8.81 -7.55 -4.55
N LEU A 268 8.51 -6.42 -5.18
CA LEU A 268 7.87 -6.36 -6.48
C LEU A 268 8.77 -6.95 -7.57
N ALA A 269 10.07 -6.59 -7.58
CA ALA A 269 11.02 -7.17 -8.53
C ALA A 269 11.11 -8.70 -8.40
N VAL A 270 11.25 -9.23 -7.18
CA VAL A 270 11.27 -10.69 -6.95
C VAL A 270 9.97 -11.35 -7.37
N THR A 271 8.83 -10.72 -7.09
CA THR A 271 7.52 -11.24 -7.50
C THR A 271 7.41 -11.33 -9.04
N ILE A 272 7.83 -10.28 -9.75
CA ILE A 272 7.82 -10.26 -11.23
C ILE A 272 8.85 -11.24 -11.80
N ASN A 273 10.08 -11.29 -11.26
CA ASN A 273 11.11 -12.23 -11.68
C ASN A 273 10.63 -13.67 -11.53
N THR A 274 10.03 -14.01 -10.39
CA THR A 274 9.47 -15.36 -10.16
C THR A 274 8.38 -15.71 -11.17
N ALA A 275 7.56 -14.74 -11.58
CA ALA A 275 6.49 -14.95 -12.54
C ALA A 275 6.98 -15.07 -13.99
N LEU A 276 7.99 -14.28 -14.38
CA LEU A 276 8.41 -14.12 -15.78
C LEU A 276 9.73 -14.83 -16.11
N ASP A 277 10.48 -15.26 -15.11
CA ASP A 277 11.77 -15.92 -15.21
C ASP A 277 11.92 -17.00 -14.10
N PRO A 278 11.05 -18.02 -14.05
CA PRO A 278 10.94 -18.97 -12.93
C PRO A 278 12.14 -19.93 -12.74
N GLY A 279 13.30 -19.64 -13.33
CA GLY A 279 14.52 -20.44 -13.28
C GLY A 279 15.72 -19.76 -12.61
N GLU A 280 15.60 -18.49 -12.22
CA GLU A 280 16.62 -17.66 -11.54
C GLU A 280 16.14 -17.25 -10.13
#